data_AF-A0A1Y4BDI4-F1
#
_entry.id   AF-A0A1Y4BDI4-F1
#
_cell.length_a   1.000
_cell.length_b   1.000
_cell.length_c   1.000
_cell.angle_alpha   90.00
_cell.angle_beta   90.00
_cell.angle_gamma   90.00
#
_symmetry.space_group_name_H-M   'P 1'
#
loop_
_entity.id
_entity.type
_entity.pdbx_description
1 polymer ?
#
loop_
_entity_poly.entity_id
_entity_poly.type
_entity_poly.pdbx_seq_one_letter_code
_entity_poly.pdbx_strand_id
1 'polypeptide(L)'
;MGGHNPRVSNGTRRRDLRRRVASMGLPCALCGAPIDYSLPAGHPMSFELDEIVPVSRFEEGGYASATACALDPRNVRPVHRQRICNQKRGNGLRKSKGEKREQKPLKHSRAW
;
A
#
# COMPACT_ATOMS: atom_id res chain seq x y z
N MET A 1 25.89 1.53 -6.58
CA MET A 1 25.57 2.00 -5.21
C MET A 1 24.34 1.25 -4.72
N GLY A 2 24.51 0.25 -3.86
CA GLY A 2 23.38 -0.50 -3.29
C GLY A 2 22.63 0.40 -2.31
N GLY A 3 21.53 1.01 -2.77
CA GLY A 3 20.73 1.93 -1.96
C GLY A 3 20.19 1.25 -0.70
N HIS A 4 20.38 1.90 0.45
CA HIS A 4 19.85 1.44 1.72
C HIS A 4 18.33 1.27 1.62
N ASN A 5 17.79 0.05 1.81
CA ASN A 5 16.36 -0.18 1.70
C ASN A 5 15.65 0.48 2.91
N PRO A 6 14.84 1.53 2.69
CA PRO A 6 14.22 2.33 3.75
C PRO A 6 13.22 1.55 4.61
N ARG A 7 12.79 0.34 4.17
CA ARG A 7 11.91 -0.55 4.93
C ARG A 7 12.64 -1.44 5.92
N VAL A 8 13.95 -1.62 5.74
CA VAL A 8 14.81 -2.46 6.59
C VAL A 8 15.82 -1.63 7.40
N SER A 9 16.02 -0.36 7.05
CA SER A 9 16.91 0.58 7.76
C SER A 9 16.63 0.66 9.26
N ASN A 10 15.36 0.60 9.65
CA ASN A 10 14.95 0.49 11.05
C ASN A 10 13.93 -0.64 11.23
N GLY A 11 14.39 -1.88 11.04
CA GLY A 11 13.53 -3.07 11.06
C GLY A 11 12.74 -3.27 12.35
N THR A 12 13.26 -2.85 13.51
CA THR A 12 12.54 -2.93 14.79
C THR A 12 11.32 -2.02 14.78
N ARG A 13 11.50 -0.75 14.41
CA ARG A 13 10.40 0.22 14.35
C ARG A 13 9.33 -0.17 13.34
N ARG A 14 9.73 -0.76 12.20
CA ARG A 14 8.78 -1.29 11.21
C ARG A 14 8.01 -2.52 11.74
N ARG A 15 8.67 -3.41 12.50
CA ARG A 15 8.00 -4.54 13.17
C ARG A 15 7.00 -4.07 14.23
N ASP A 16 7.35 -3.06 15.01
CA ASP A 16 6.45 -2.49 16.02
C ASP A 16 5.25 -1.80 15.38
N LEU A 17 5.46 -1.07 14.28
CA LEU A 17 4.38 -0.50 13.47
C LEU A 17 3.44 -1.60 12.95
N ARG A 18 4.00 -2.69 12.42
CA ARG A 18 3.22 -3.85 11.95
C ARG A 18 2.40 -4.46 13.08
N ARG A 19 2.98 -4.64 14.27
CA ARG A 19 2.28 -5.18 15.44
C ARG A 19 1.15 -4.26 15.88
N ARG A 20 1.40 -2.94 15.93
CA ARG A 20 0.39 -1.93 16.28
C ARG A 20 -0.79 -1.94 15.31
N VAL A 21 -0.53 -2.03 14.01
CA VAL A 21 -1.62 -2.08 13.01
C VAL A 21 -2.38 -3.41 13.10
N ALA A 22 -1.67 -4.52 13.30
CA ALA A 22 -2.32 -5.83 13.49
C ALA A 22 -3.23 -5.84 14.71
N SER A 23 -2.83 -5.22 15.82
CA SER A 23 -3.64 -5.16 17.04
C SER A 23 -4.91 -4.31 16.90
N MET A 24 -5.01 -3.45 15.88
CA MET A 24 -6.25 -2.71 15.61
C MET A 24 -7.35 -3.58 14.98
N GLY A 25 -7.02 -4.75 14.43
CA GLY A 25 -8.00 -5.70 13.89
C GLY A 25 -8.85 -5.17 12.73
N LEU A 26 -8.35 -4.16 12.00
CA LEU A 26 -9.12 -3.48 10.96
C LEU A 26 -9.31 -4.36 9.70
N PRO A 27 -10.41 -4.17 8.94
CA PRO A 27 -10.60 -4.84 7.68
C PRO A 27 -9.61 -4.34 6.61
N CYS A 28 -9.52 -5.07 5.49
CA CYS A 28 -8.66 -4.70 4.38
C CYS A 28 -9.07 -3.37 3.76
N ALA A 29 -8.16 -2.41 3.74
CA ALA A 29 -8.42 -1.07 3.22
C ALA A 29 -8.56 -1.00 1.68
N LEU A 30 -8.27 -2.10 0.97
CA LEU A 30 -8.42 -2.19 -0.49
C LEU A 30 -9.75 -2.83 -0.90
N CYS A 31 -10.10 -3.99 -0.34
CA CYS A 31 -11.30 -4.74 -0.71
C CYS A 31 -12.44 -4.67 0.32
N GLY A 32 -12.18 -4.17 1.54
CA GLY A 32 -13.16 -4.08 2.63
C GLY A 32 -13.41 -5.38 3.38
N ALA A 33 -12.90 -6.53 2.91
CA ALA A 33 -13.10 -7.81 3.57
C ALA A 33 -12.26 -7.95 4.86
N PRO A 34 -12.71 -8.76 5.84
CA PRO A 34 -11.95 -9.02 7.05
C PRO A 34 -10.59 -9.66 6.73
N ILE A 35 -9.57 -9.30 7.49
CA ILE A 35 -8.24 -9.91 7.43
C ILE A 35 -8.11 -10.86 8.60
N ASP A 36 -7.69 -12.09 8.31
CA ASP A 36 -7.25 -13.01 9.35
C ASP A 36 -5.79 -12.72 9.68
N TYR A 37 -5.57 -12.11 10.84
CA TYR A 37 -4.24 -11.74 11.36
C TYR A 37 -3.48 -12.93 11.95
N SER A 38 -4.11 -14.10 12.11
CA SER A 38 -3.45 -15.32 12.59
C SER A 38 -2.64 -16.02 11.50
N LEU A 39 -2.91 -15.70 10.23
CA LEU A 39 -2.28 -16.35 9.09
C LEU A 39 -0.76 -16.07 9.04
N PRO A 40 0.05 -17.08 8.66
CA PRO A 40 1.49 -16.91 8.54
C PRO A 40 1.85 -15.93 7.42
N ALA A 41 2.99 -15.25 7.59
CA ALA A 41 3.53 -14.39 6.55
C ALA A 41 3.78 -15.18 5.26
N GLY A 42 3.35 -14.63 4.12
CA GLY A 42 3.47 -15.29 2.81
C GLY A 42 2.17 -15.94 2.34
N HIS A 43 1.22 -16.23 3.22
CA HIS A 43 -0.10 -16.69 2.81
C HIS A 43 -0.82 -15.62 1.97
N PRO A 44 -1.54 -15.96 0.88
CA PRO A 44 -2.20 -14.96 0.05
C PRO A 44 -3.15 -14.06 0.84
N MET A 45 -3.89 -14.62 1.79
CA MET A 45 -4.80 -13.86 2.65
C MET A 45 -4.14 -13.27 3.91
N SER A 46 -2.82 -13.43 4.08
CA SER A 46 -2.13 -12.87 5.25
C SER A 46 -2.16 -11.35 5.21
N PHE A 47 -2.16 -10.75 6.40
CA PHE A 47 -1.95 -9.34 6.61
C PHE A 47 -0.61 -8.84 6.04
N GLU A 48 -0.64 -7.74 5.29
CA GLU A 48 0.52 -6.93 4.94
C GLU A 48 0.25 -5.43 5.18
N LEU A 49 1.31 -4.67 5.44
CA LEU A 49 1.25 -3.21 5.52
C LEU A 49 1.39 -2.62 4.11
N ASP A 50 0.33 -2.01 3.61
CA ASP A 50 0.31 -1.27 2.35
C ASP A 50 0.60 0.21 2.59
N GLU A 51 1.49 0.77 1.77
CA GLU A 51 1.97 2.15 1.87
C GLU A 51 1.13 3.06 0.98
N ILE A 52 0.30 3.93 1.55
CA ILE A 52 -0.59 4.85 0.82
C ILE A 52 0.21 5.68 -0.19
N VAL A 53 1.33 6.24 0.23
CA VAL A 53 2.37 6.80 -0.63
C VAL A 53 3.47 5.76 -0.77
N PRO A 54 3.75 5.26 -1.99
CA PRO A 54 4.87 4.36 -2.21
C PRO A 54 6.18 5.01 -1.76
N VAL A 55 7.02 4.28 -1.03
CA VAL A 55 8.29 4.84 -0.52
C VAL A 55 9.22 5.36 -1.62
N SER A 56 9.12 4.85 -2.85
CA SER A 56 9.87 5.38 -4.01
C SER A 56 9.40 6.76 -4.49
N ARG A 57 8.24 7.22 -4.01
CA ARG A 57 7.60 8.50 -4.34
C ARG A 57 7.36 9.33 -3.08
N PHE A 58 8.25 9.21 -2.10
CA PHE A 58 8.09 9.85 -0.79
C PHE A 58 7.97 11.38 -0.90
N GLU A 59 8.67 11.99 -1.88
CA GLU A 59 8.61 13.43 -2.16
C GLU A 59 7.21 13.87 -2.60
N GLU A 60 6.54 13.09 -3.46
CA GLU A 60 5.15 13.33 -3.89
C GLU A 60 4.16 13.27 -2.70
N GLY A 61 4.52 12.55 -1.63
CA GLY A 61 3.75 12.48 -0.38
C GLY A 61 4.12 13.55 0.66
N GLY A 62 5.04 14.47 0.34
CA GLY A 62 5.49 15.50 1.28
C GLY A 62 6.38 15.00 2.42
N TYR A 63 6.99 13.83 2.28
CA TYR A 63 7.91 13.28 3.29
C TYR A 63 9.32 13.83 3.13
N ALA A 64 9.99 14.11 4.24
CA ALA A 64 11.39 14.56 4.25
C ALA A 64 12.39 13.48 3.82
N SER A 65 12.02 12.20 3.90
CA SER A 65 12.85 11.08 3.43
C SER A 65 12.04 9.82 3.17
N ALA A 66 12.60 8.91 2.37
CA ALA A 66 12.05 7.57 2.13
C ALA A 66 11.86 6.77 3.43
N THR A 67 12.78 6.90 4.39
CA THR A 67 12.69 6.26 5.71
C THR A 67 11.55 6.84 6.54
N ALA A 68 11.36 8.17 6.52
CA ALA A 68 10.22 8.81 7.20
C ALA A 68 8.88 8.31 6.62
N CYS A 69 8.78 8.24 5.29
CA CYS A 69 7.61 7.69 4.59
C CYS A 69 7.34 6.22 4.93
N ALA A 70 8.40 5.40 5.05
CA ALA A 70 8.28 3.98 5.39
C ALA A 70 7.92 3.72 6.86
N LEU A 71 8.10 4.68 7.75
CA LEU A 71 7.88 4.48 9.20
C LEU A 71 6.68 5.26 9.74
N ASP A 72 6.03 6.08 8.91
CA ASP A 72 4.87 6.87 9.29
C ASP A 72 3.61 5.99 9.48
N PRO A 73 3.01 5.94 10.68
CA PRO A 73 1.75 5.24 10.91
C PRO A 73 0.59 5.75 10.07
N ARG A 74 0.61 7.02 9.64
CA ARG A 74 -0.44 7.63 8.81
C ARG A 74 -0.33 7.19 7.35
N ASN A 75 0.85 6.73 6.92
CA ASN A 75 1.08 6.26 5.56
C ASN A 75 0.77 4.77 5.36
N VAL A 76 0.49 4.03 6.44
CA VAL A 76 0.28 2.58 6.34
C VAL A 76 -1.17 2.19 6.62
N ARG A 77 -1.62 1.13 5.94
CA ARG A 77 -2.94 0.54 6.18
C ARG A 77 -2.90 -0.99 6.05
N PRO A 78 -3.79 -1.71 6.74
CA PRO A 78 -3.85 -3.14 6.64
C PRO A 78 -4.53 -3.58 5.34
N VAL A 79 -3.89 -4.52 4.64
CA VAL A 79 -4.43 -5.14 3.45
C VAL A 79 -4.11 -6.63 3.42
N HIS A 80 -4.85 -7.40 2.62
CA HIS A 80 -4.43 -8.74 2.24
C HIS A 80 -3.21 -8.67 1.30
N ARG A 81 -2.29 -9.61 1.49
CA ARG A 81 -1.14 -9.84 0.61
C ARG A 81 -1.52 -10.15 -0.84
N GLN A 82 -2.67 -10.80 -1.06
CA GLN A 82 -3.03 -11.49 -2.29
C GLN A 82 -2.86 -10.63 -3.54
N ARG A 83 -2.56 -11.30 -4.66
CA ARG A 83 -2.50 -10.75 -6.02
C ARG A 83 -3.70 -9.88 -6.43
N ILE A 84 -4.84 -9.97 -5.77
CA ILE A 84 -6.01 -9.13 -6.09
C ILE A 84 -5.98 -7.78 -5.34
N CYS A 85 -5.27 -7.70 -4.20
CA CYS A 85 -5.16 -6.52 -3.35
C CYS A 85 -3.77 -5.87 -3.45
N ASN A 86 -2.88 -6.12 -2.47
CA ASN A 86 -1.60 -5.40 -2.35
C ASN A 86 -0.70 -5.56 -3.58
N GLN A 87 -0.50 -6.80 -4.02
CA GLN A 87 0.42 -7.11 -5.12
C GLN A 87 -0.03 -6.57 -6.50
N LYS A 88 -1.34 -6.34 -6.72
CA LYS A 88 -1.84 -5.72 -7.96
C LYS A 88 -1.72 -4.19 -7.96
N ARG A 89 -1.47 -3.58 -6.80
CA ARG A 89 -1.47 -2.12 -6.66
C ARG A 89 -0.30 -1.46 -7.40
N GLY A 90 0.90 -2.03 -7.30
CA GLY A 90 2.13 -1.42 -7.82
C GLY A 90 2.45 -0.06 -7.20
N ASN A 91 3.30 0.74 -7.85
CA ASN A 91 3.75 2.06 -7.36
C ASN A 91 2.77 3.21 -7.68
N GLY A 92 1.50 2.91 -7.92
CA GLY A 92 0.49 3.93 -8.23
C GLY A 92 -0.01 4.65 -6.98
N LEU A 93 0.06 5.99 -6.99
CA LEU A 93 -0.72 6.82 -6.08
C LEU A 93 -2.20 6.73 -6.48
N ARG A 94 -3.07 6.39 -5.54
CA ARG A 94 -4.52 6.45 -5.77
C ARG A 94 -4.97 7.88 -5.59
N LYS A 95 -5.54 8.46 -6.66
CA LYS A 95 -6.35 9.67 -6.58
C LYS A 95 -7.50 9.43 -5.60
N SER A 96 -7.81 10.43 -4.77
CA SER A 96 -8.95 10.36 -3.86
C SER A 96 -10.24 10.13 -4.66
N LYS A 97 -11.28 9.55 -4.05
CA LYS A 97 -12.58 9.21 -4.69
C LYS A 97 -13.33 10.42 -5.30
N GLY A 98 -12.74 11.62 -5.36
CA GLY A 98 -13.34 12.84 -5.90
C GLY A 98 -12.85 13.28 -7.29
N GLU A 99 -11.78 12.72 -7.85
CA GLU A 99 -11.33 13.09 -9.19
C GLU A 99 -12.08 12.24 -10.25
N LYS A 100 -13.12 12.83 -10.85
CA LYS A 100 -13.80 12.25 -12.02
C LYS A 100 -12.75 11.98 -13.10
N ARG A 101 -12.52 10.71 -13.41
CA ARG A 101 -11.78 10.31 -14.60
C ARG A 101 -12.62 10.76 -15.79
N GLU A 102 -12.14 11.75 -16.54
CA GLU A 102 -12.74 12.14 -17.81
C GLU A 102 -12.83 10.88 -18.70
N GLN A 103 -14.06 10.51 -19.05
CA GLN A 103 -14.31 9.36 -19.90
C GLN A 103 -13.79 9.70 -21.30
N LYS A 104 -12.58 9.24 -21.64
CA LYS A 104 -12.13 9.32 -23.04
C LYS A 104 -13.14 8.55 -23.89
N PRO A 105 -13.68 9.16 -24.96
CA PRO A 105 -14.63 8.47 -25.83
C PRO A 105 -13.95 7.21 -26.38
N LEU A 106 -14.67 6.09 -26.34
CA LEU A 106 -14.23 4.85 -26.97
C LEU A 106 -14.06 5.12 -28.46
N LYS A 107 -12.82 5.07 -28.96
CA LYS A 107 -12.55 5.19 -30.39
C LYS A 107 -13.10 3.93 -31.07
N HIS A 108 -14.28 4.02 -31.67
CA HIS A 108 -14.83 2.95 -32.50
C HIS A 108 -14.02 2.88 -33.80
N SER A 109 -13.03 2.00 -33.86
CA SER A 109 -12.15 1.82 -35.02
C SER A 109 -12.77 0.96 -36.14
N ARG A 110 -14.08 1.09 -36.36
CA ARG A 110 -14.77 0.41 -37.47
C ARG A 110 -15.67 1.42 -38.17
N ALA A 111 -15.09 2.10 -39.14
CA ALA A 111 -15.82 2.56 -40.31
C ALA A 111 -15.65 1.46 -41.37
N TRP A 112 -16.76 0.97 -41.90
CA TRP A 112 -16.79 0.11 -43.09
C TRP A 112 -16.51 0.94 -44.34
#